data_AF-A0A5B0BTI0-F1
#
_entry.id   AF-A0A5B0BTI0-F1
#
_cell.length_a   1.000
_cell.length_b   1.000
_cell.length_c   1.000
_cell.angle_alpha   90.00
_cell.angle_beta   90.00
_cell.angle_gamma   90.00
#
_symmetry.space_group_name_H-M   'P 1'
#
loop_
_entity.id
_entity.type
_entity.pdbx_description
1 polymer ?
#
loop_
_entity_poly.entity_id
_entity_poly.type
_entity_poly.pdbx_seq_one_letter_code
_entity_poly.pdbx_strand_id
1 'polypeptide(L)'
;MLEIKVNHIAQVSVHQAEQQDKPPSLPVKTIKNSPSMMRFKETAQFIIEMMPRKNYGEAGASQKYWLEIKDPKHRDRISLNGLDAQSGALSAWLEDVNNKTGLFQWIDQHPDVEINTLKNKPKHPLSLDVGYINYLSPDQATDYWVTISQGEWKTGNKLLNTTHLPSKAGMEGHAAIVIHRDGNIFVHPYEKGKWQHTSTTEGKPVLSAGMILIEQGKAKSFYLDSGHYMPQRPQLEHLLARLAAQGVNINELDIHAKHIAQNDIKALVRQYSR
;
A
#
# COMPACT_ATOMS: atom_id res chain seq x y z
N MET A 1 69.67 32.27 51.36
CA MET A 1 70.90 31.58 51.80
C MET A 1 70.52 30.14 52.09
N LEU A 2 71.19 29.17 51.44
CA LEU A 2 71.14 27.69 51.59
C LEU A 2 69.80 26.98 51.32
N GLU A 3 69.67 26.14 50.29
CA GLU A 3 70.21 24.79 50.02
C GLU A 3 69.37 23.62 50.59
N ILE A 4 68.61 23.01 49.66
CA ILE A 4 68.49 21.57 49.33
C ILE A 4 68.59 20.53 50.47
N LYS A 5 67.61 19.63 50.55
CA LYS A 5 67.85 18.17 50.53
C LYS A 5 66.61 17.33 50.20
N VAL A 6 66.78 16.54 49.13
CA VAL A 6 65.98 15.39 48.74
C VAL A 6 66.39 14.20 49.63
N ASN A 7 65.47 13.29 49.94
CA ASN A 7 65.80 11.86 50.01
C ASN A 7 64.58 10.95 49.80
N HIS A 8 64.81 9.92 49.00
CA HIS A 8 63.97 8.76 48.70
C HIS A 8 63.75 7.85 49.92
N ILE A 9 62.69 7.04 49.90
CA ILE A 9 62.71 5.56 49.75
C ILE A 9 61.27 5.04 49.90
N ALA A 10 60.85 4.19 48.96
CA ALA A 10 59.59 3.46 48.98
C ALA A 10 59.75 2.15 49.78
N GLN A 11 58.72 1.70 50.50
CA GLN A 11 58.44 0.26 50.69
C GLN A 11 57.01 -0.01 51.21
N VAL A 12 56.35 -0.92 50.47
CA VAL A 12 55.44 -2.02 50.90
C VAL A 12 53.99 -1.72 51.32
N SER A 13 53.11 -2.22 50.45
CA SER A 13 51.71 -2.64 50.61
C SER A 13 51.32 -3.24 51.97
N VAL A 14 50.06 -3.05 52.38
CA VAL A 14 48.99 -4.08 52.36
C VAL A 14 47.83 -3.62 53.29
N HIS A 15 46.67 -3.45 52.64
CA HIS A 15 45.31 -3.75 53.10
C HIS A 15 44.43 -2.69 53.78
N GLN A 16 43.19 -2.72 53.25
CA GLN A 16 41.90 -2.29 53.80
C GLN A 16 41.59 -0.79 53.77
N ALA A 17 40.93 -0.36 52.69
CA ALA A 17 39.51 0.01 52.74
C ALA A 17 39.10 0.58 51.38
N GLU A 18 38.22 -0.12 50.65
CA GLU A 18 37.28 0.48 49.70
C GLU A 18 36.35 -0.64 49.18
N GLN A 19 35.34 -0.97 49.98
CA GLN A 19 34.09 -1.50 49.45
C GLN A 19 33.18 -0.31 49.21
N GLN A 20 33.15 0.18 47.97
CA GLN A 20 32.03 0.98 47.48
C GLN A 20 31.16 0.09 46.59
N ASP A 21 29.91 -0.06 47.00
CA ASP A 21 28.85 -0.80 46.34
C ASP A 21 28.71 -0.38 44.87
N LYS A 22 29.06 -1.29 43.97
CA LYS A 22 28.60 -1.24 42.58
C LYS A 22 27.12 -1.67 42.59
N PRO A 23 26.18 -0.86 42.08
CA PRO A 23 24.77 -1.26 42.05
C PRO A 23 24.63 -2.56 41.24
N PRO A 24 23.77 -3.51 41.68
CA PRO A 24 23.60 -4.77 40.99
C PRO A 24 23.12 -4.50 39.56
N SER A 25 23.88 -4.99 38.58
CA SER A 25 23.44 -4.97 37.19
C SER A 25 22.13 -5.76 37.10
N LEU A 26 21.05 -5.07 36.68
CA LEU A 26 19.77 -5.71 36.40
C LEU A 26 20.01 -6.84 35.38
N PRO A 27 19.45 -8.04 35.59
CA PRO A 27 19.55 -9.10 34.60
C PRO A 27 18.89 -8.61 33.31
N VAL A 28 19.69 -8.48 32.24
CA VAL A 28 19.15 -8.32 30.89
C VAL A 28 18.42 -9.62 30.58
N LYS A 29 17.12 -9.66 30.87
CA LYS A 29 16.25 -10.74 30.43
C LYS A 29 16.31 -10.73 28.91
N THR A 30 16.99 -11.70 28.31
CA THR A 30 16.83 -12.01 26.90
C THR A 30 15.37 -12.44 26.70
N ILE A 31 14.51 -11.50 26.32
CA ILE A 31 13.12 -11.80 26.00
C ILE A 31 13.14 -12.62 24.71
N LYS A 32 13.11 -13.94 24.83
CA LYS A 32 12.90 -14.82 23.67
C LYS A 32 11.54 -14.46 23.08
N ASN A 33 11.49 -14.13 21.79
CA ASN A 33 10.23 -13.84 21.12
C ASN A 33 9.33 -15.08 21.17
N SER A 34 8.23 -15.02 21.93
CA SER A 34 7.21 -16.07 21.89
C SER A 34 6.46 -16.03 20.55
N PRO A 35 5.84 -17.15 20.11
CA PRO A 35 4.97 -17.15 18.92
C PRO A 35 3.86 -16.10 18.97
N SER A 36 3.30 -15.84 20.15
CA SER A 36 2.30 -14.78 20.36
C SER A 36 2.87 -13.39 20.14
N MET A 37 4.08 -13.11 20.62
CA MET A 37 4.73 -11.82 20.44
C MET A 37 5.18 -11.60 18.99
N MET A 38 5.56 -12.68 18.27
CA MET A 38 5.84 -12.61 16.83
C MET A 38 4.58 -12.25 16.03
N ARG A 39 3.46 -12.95 16.26
CA ARG A 39 2.16 -12.63 15.62
C ARG A 39 1.67 -11.20 15.91
N PHE A 40 1.89 -10.71 17.13
CA PHE A 40 1.60 -9.32 17.48
C PHE A 40 2.45 -8.35 16.68
N LYS A 41 3.78 -8.56 16.63
CA LYS A 41 4.70 -7.72 15.85
C LYS A 41 4.35 -7.71 14.36
N GLU A 42 4.05 -8.86 13.77
CA GLU A 42 3.62 -8.99 12.37
C GLU A 42 2.32 -8.20 12.10
N THR A 43 1.33 -8.35 12.98
CA THR A 43 0.06 -7.63 12.85
C THR A 43 0.24 -6.11 12.98
N ALA A 44 1.03 -5.67 13.96
CA ALA A 44 1.34 -4.25 14.15
C ALA A 44 2.08 -3.67 12.95
N GLN A 45 3.07 -4.40 12.42
CA GLN A 45 3.84 -4.00 11.24
C GLN A 45 2.94 -3.85 10.01
N PHE A 46 2.07 -4.83 9.74
CA PHE A 46 1.09 -4.75 8.67
C PHE A 46 0.19 -3.50 8.79
N ILE A 47 -0.33 -3.22 9.98
CA ILE A 47 -1.15 -2.03 10.22
C ILE A 47 -0.36 -0.76 9.91
N ILE A 48 0.86 -0.64 10.43
CA ILE A 48 1.74 0.52 10.21
C ILE A 48 2.00 0.73 8.71
N GLU A 49 2.29 -0.33 7.97
CA GLU A 49 2.55 -0.25 6.52
C GLU A 49 1.32 0.25 5.73
N MET A 50 0.13 -0.17 6.16
CA MET A 50 -1.16 0.19 5.55
C MET A 50 -1.67 1.58 5.95
N MET A 51 -1.08 2.24 6.95
CA MET A 51 -1.52 3.56 7.40
C MET A 51 -1.01 4.67 6.47
N PRO A 52 -1.89 5.48 5.85
CA PRO A 52 -1.47 6.61 5.04
C PRO A 52 -0.91 7.73 5.92
N ARG A 53 0.22 8.31 5.49
CA ARG A 53 0.79 9.51 6.09
C ARG A 53 0.02 10.74 5.56
N LYS A 54 -1.11 11.07 6.19
CA LYS A 54 -2.02 12.13 5.73
C LYS A 54 -1.35 13.50 5.57
N ASN A 55 -0.37 13.83 6.42
CA ASN A 55 0.40 15.06 6.33
C ASN A 55 1.28 15.14 5.06
N TYR A 56 1.55 13.99 4.43
CA TYR A 56 2.23 13.87 3.14
C TYR A 56 1.23 13.60 2.00
N GLY A 57 -0.06 13.90 2.21
CA GLY A 57 -1.13 13.74 1.22
C GLY A 57 -1.24 12.34 0.62
N GLU A 58 -0.95 11.29 1.39
CA GLU A 58 -1.13 9.91 0.95
C GLU A 58 -2.59 9.45 1.06
N ALA A 59 -3.01 8.60 0.13
CA ALA A 59 -4.27 7.87 0.17
C ALA A 59 -4.00 6.41 0.57
N GLY A 60 -4.69 5.94 1.61
CA GLY A 60 -4.66 4.53 2.00
C GLY A 60 -5.78 3.76 1.32
N ALA A 61 -5.58 2.46 1.09
CA ALA A 61 -6.65 1.60 0.62
C ALA A 61 -7.81 1.59 1.64
N SER A 62 -9.05 1.61 1.15
CA SER A 62 -10.25 1.58 1.96
C SER A 62 -10.26 0.31 2.80
N GLN A 63 -10.55 0.46 4.10
CA GLN A 63 -10.57 -0.67 5.04
C GLN A 63 -11.48 -1.79 4.57
N LYS A 64 -12.55 -1.53 3.80
CA LYS A 64 -13.45 -2.58 3.29
C LYS A 64 -12.76 -3.64 2.39
N TYR A 65 -11.53 -3.41 1.94
CA TYR A 65 -10.72 -4.34 1.13
C TYR A 65 -9.59 -5.02 1.93
N TRP A 66 -9.53 -4.84 3.26
CA TRP A 66 -8.43 -5.34 4.09
C TRP A 66 -8.24 -6.85 4.00
N LEU A 67 -9.34 -7.61 3.84
CA LEU A 67 -9.29 -9.07 3.72
C LEU A 67 -8.62 -9.52 2.41
N GLU A 68 -9.01 -8.92 1.29
CA GLU A 68 -8.41 -9.17 -0.03
C GLU A 68 -6.91 -8.82 -0.04
N ILE A 69 -6.55 -7.71 0.60
CA ILE A 69 -5.15 -7.25 0.70
C ILE A 69 -4.31 -8.16 1.61
N LYS A 70 -4.88 -8.62 2.73
CA LYS A 70 -4.16 -9.44 3.71
C LYS A 70 -4.07 -10.91 3.30
N ASP A 71 -5.00 -11.38 2.48
CA ASP A 71 -5.05 -12.79 2.08
C ASP A 71 -3.79 -13.18 1.31
N PRO A 72 -2.96 -14.13 1.81
CA PRO A 72 -1.75 -14.56 1.11
C PRO A 72 -2.01 -15.21 -0.25
N LYS A 73 -3.23 -15.73 -0.46
CA LYS A 73 -3.65 -16.27 -1.76
C LYS A 73 -4.34 -15.23 -2.63
N HIS A 74 -4.54 -14.02 -2.12
CA HIS A 74 -5.13 -12.90 -2.83
C HIS A 74 -6.53 -13.18 -3.39
N ARG A 75 -7.36 -13.95 -2.65
CA ARG A 75 -8.77 -14.13 -3.02
C ARG A 75 -9.48 -12.79 -2.98
N ASP A 76 -10.43 -12.61 -3.88
CA ASP A 76 -11.12 -11.35 -4.03
C ASP A 76 -12.02 -11.03 -2.82
N ARG A 77 -12.37 -9.75 -2.69
CA ARG A 77 -13.28 -9.31 -1.63
C ARG A 77 -14.66 -10.00 -1.70
N ILE A 78 -15.15 -10.31 -2.90
CA ILE A 78 -16.51 -10.83 -3.10
C ILE A 78 -16.65 -12.21 -2.47
N SER A 79 -15.69 -13.09 -2.67
CA SER A 79 -15.69 -14.42 -2.06
C SER A 79 -15.36 -14.37 -0.57
N LEU A 80 -14.44 -13.48 -0.14
CA LEU A 80 -14.01 -13.39 1.25
C LEU A 80 -15.04 -12.79 2.21
N ASN A 81 -15.66 -11.67 1.84
CA ASN A 81 -16.55 -10.89 2.72
C ASN A 81 -17.77 -10.35 1.95
N GLY A 82 -18.11 -10.93 0.80
CA GLY A 82 -19.26 -10.51 0.00
C GLY A 82 -19.29 -9.02 -0.37
N LEU A 83 -20.50 -8.48 -0.52
CA LEU A 83 -20.70 -7.03 -0.55
C LEU A 83 -20.98 -6.44 0.85
N ASP A 84 -21.18 -7.27 1.87
CA ASP A 84 -21.49 -6.87 3.26
C ASP A 84 -20.81 -7.79 4.30
N ALA A 85 -20.72 -7.35 5.55
CA ALA A 85 -20.06 -8.11 6.62
C ALA A 85 -20.79 -9.40 7.06
N GLN A 86 -21.93 -9.74 6.43
CA GLN A 86 -22.80 -10.88 6.74
C GLN A 86 -22.82 -11.90 5.58
N SER A 87 -21.84 -11.83 4.68
CA SER A 87 -21.75 -12.69 3.49
C SER A 87 -20.32 -13.13 3.19
N GLY A 88 -20.18 -14.08 2.28
CA GLY A 88 -18.92 -14.69 1.89
C GLY A 88 -18.35 -15.66 2.92
N ALA A 89 -17.07 -15.98 2.75
CA ALA A 89 -16.34 -16.88 3.63
C ALA A 89 -16.23 -16.37 5.08
N LEU A 90 -16.21 -15.04 5.29
CA LEU A 90 -16.17 -14.45 6.63
C LEU A 90 -17.41 -14.84 7.44
N SER A 91 -18.62 -14.76 6.85
CA SER A 91 -19.85 -15.14 7.55
C SER A 91 -19.85 -16.63 7.89
N ALA A 92 -19.49 -17.48 6.93
CA ALA A 92 -19.45 -18.93 7.14
C ALA A 92 -18.41 -19.32 8.22
N TRP A 93 -17.25 -18.66 8.27
CA TRP A 93 -16.25 -18.85 9.31
C TRP A 93 -16.74 -18.39 10.70
N LEU A 94 -17.48 -17.29 10.77
CA LEU A 94 -18.07 -16.80 12.04
C LEU A 94 -19.19 -17.72 12.55
N GLU A 95 -19.91 -18.39 11.66
CA GLU A 95 -20.98 -19.35 11.98
C GLU A 95 -20.42 -20.69 12.48
N ASP A 96 -19.21 -21.10 12.05
CA ASP A 96 -18.56 -22.32 12.50
C ASP A 96 -17.94 -22.17 13.90
N VAL A 97 -18.78 -22.19 14.95
CA VAL A 97 -18.35 -22.02 16.35
C VAL A 97 -17.35 -23.06 16.85
N ASN A 98 -17.16 -24.17 16.13
CA ASN A 98 -16.27 -25.25 16.52
C ASN A 98 -14.84 -25.05 15.97
N ASN A 99 -14.65 -24.19 14.97
CA ASN A 99 -13.33 -23.96 14.40
C ASN A 99 -12.36 -23.27 15.38
N LYS A 100 -11.06 -23.56 15.23
CA LYS A 100 -9.97 -23.01 16.07
C LYS A 100 -8.88 -22.34 15.25
N THR A 101 -9.09 -22.18 13.95
CA THR A 101 -8.10 -21.66 12.99
C THR A 101 -8.47 -20.25 12.55
N GLY A 102 -7.49 -19.48 12.08
CA GLY A 102 -7.79 -18.19 11.46
C GLY A 102 -8.55 -18.36 10.14
N LEU A 103 -9.29 -17.34 9.72
CA LEU A 103 -10.14 -17.34 8.52
C LEU A 103 -9.45 -17.97 7.29
N PHE A 104 -8.27 -17.50 6.89
CA PHE A 104 -7.62 -17.98 5.67
C PHE A 104 -7.24 -19.47 5.72
N GLN A 105 -6.81 -19.95 6.88
CA GLN A 105 -6.52 -21.37 7.08
C GLN A 105 -7.82 -22.19 7.08
N TRP A 106 -8.87 -21.68 7.70
CA TRP A 106 -10.17 -22.34 7.70
C TRP A 106 -10.72 -22.46 6.28
N ILE A 107 -10.62 -21.41 5.45
CA ILE A 107 -11.03 -21.45 4.05
C ILE A 107 -10.27 -22.54 3.29
N ASP A 108 -8.95 -22.61 3.49
CA ASP A 108 -8.10 -23.59 2.81
C ASP A 108 -8.44 -25.05 3.18
N GLN A 109 -9.01 -25.26 4.36
CA GLN A 109 -9.45 -26.56 4.86
C GLN A 109 -10.89 -26.91 4.43
N HIS A 110 -11.68 -25.93 4.01
CA HIS A 110 -13.09 -26.08 3.67
C HIS A 110 -13.40 -25.47 2.29
N PRO A 111 -12.79 -25.98 1.20
CA PRO A 111 -12.98 -25.42 -0.13
C PRO A 111 -14.43 -25.48 -0.61
N ASP A 112 -15.19 -26.48 -0.18
CA ASP A 112 -16.58 -26.71 -0.63
C ASP A 112 -17.62 -26.20 0.37
N VAL A 113 -17.23 -25.28 1.27
CA VAL A 113 -18.19 -24.65 2.18
C VAL A 113 -19.18 -23.79 1.39
N GLU A 114 -20.46 -23.94 1.71
CA GLU A 114 -21.56 -23.23 1.09
C GLU A 114 -21.63 -21.77 1.58
N ILE A 115 -21.30 -20.82 0.69
CA ILE A 115 -21.31 -19.38 0.96
C ILE A 115 -22.33 -18.66 0.08
N ASN A 116 -22.83 -17.52 0.54
CA ASN A 116 -23.57 -16.56 -0.27
C ASN A 116 -22.76 -15.26 -0.39
N THR A 117 -22.62 -14.69 -1.59
CA THR A 117 -21.87 -13.42 -1.79
C THR A 117 -22.67 -12.17 -1.41
N LEU A 118 -23.96 -12.34 -1.15
CA LEU A 118 -24.90 -11.32 -0.72
C LEU A 118 -25.94 -11.92 0.20
N LYS A 119 -26.43 -11.11 1.14
CA LYS A 119 -27.63 -11.45 1.91
C LYS A 119 -28.78 -11.84 0.98
N ASN A 120 -29.34 -13.03 1.21
CA ASN A 120 -30.45 -13.63 0.44
C ASN A 120 -30.13 -14.12 -0.99
N LYS A 121 -28.86 -14.18 -1.41
CA LYS A 121 -28.50 -14.93 -2.63
C LYS A 121 -28.37 -16.44 -2.33
N PRO A 122 -28.60 -17.31 -3.33
CA PRO A 122 -28.35 -18.73 -3.19
C PRO A 122 -26.91 -19.00 -2.72
N LYS A 123 -26.77 -20.00 -1.84
CA LYS A 123 -25.45 -20.49 -1.48
C LYS A 123 -24.84 -21.28 -2.64
N HIS A 124 -23.52 -21.24 -2.71
CA HIS A 124 -22.71 -22.08 -3.60
C HIS A 124 -21.43 -22.49 -2.88
N PRO A 125 -20.81 -23.61 -3.28
CA PRO A 125 -19.48 -23.97 -2.79
C PRO A 125 -18.47 -22.88 -3.16
N LEU A 126 -17.69 -22.43 -2.17
CA LEU A 126 -16.67 -21.39 -2.36
C LEU A 126 -15.68 -21.74 -3.48
N SER A 127 -15.33 -23.01 -3.65
CA SER A 127 -14.45 -23.52 -4.70
C SER A 127 -14.93 -23.25 -6.12
N LEU A 128 -16.24 -23.05 -6.34
CA LEU A 128 -16.81 -22.86 -7.68
C LEU A 128 -16.74 -21.41 -8.18
N ASP A 129 -16.72 -20.42 -7.28
CA ASP A 129 -16.78 -18.99 -7.63
C ASP A 129 -15.88 -18.14 -6.72
N VAL A 130 -14.59 -18.50 -6.72
CA VAL A 130 -13.54 -17.73 -6.04
C VAL A 130 -12.70 -16.94 -7.02
N GLY A 131 -12.79 -15.61 -6.92
CA GLY A 131 -11.93 -14.68 -7.67
C GLY A 131 -10.55 -14.54 -7.02
N TYR A 132 -9.55 -14.18 -7.83
CA TYR A 132 -8.19 -13.91 -7.35
C TYR A 132 -7.64 -12.62 -7.96
N ILE A 133 -7.14 -11.74 -7.10
CA ILE A 133 -6.45 -10.54 -7.51
C ILE A 133 -5.00 -10.88 -7.85
N ASN A 134 -4.57 -10.43 -9.02
CA ASN A 134 -3.18 -10.54 -9.42
C ASN A 134 -2.38 -9.39 -8.80
N TYR A 135 -1.75 -9.65 -7.66
CA TYR A 135 -0.71 -8.77 -7.12
C TYR A 135 0.62 -9.08 -7.80
N LEU A 136 1.32 -8.04 -8.22
CA LEU A 136 2.57 -8.14 -8.93
C LEU A 136 3.72 -8.13 -7.93
N SER A 137 4.64 -9.06 -8.09
CA SER A 137 5.97 -8.93 -7.48
C SER A 137 6.67 -7.66 -7.96
N PRO A 138 7.67 -7.15 -7.23
CA PRO A 138 8.44 -5.98 -7.65
C PRO A 138 8.97 -6.10 -9.09
N ASP A 139 9.49 -7.27 -9.46
CA ASP A 139 10.01 -7.53 -10.80
C ASP A 139 8.90 -7.44 -11.86
N GLN A 140 7.74 -8.07 -11.62
CA GLN A 140 6.58 -7.97 -12.52
C GLN A 140 6.02 -6.55 -12.61
N ALA A 141 6.09 -5.76 -11.54
CA ALA A 141 5.65 -4.38 -11.54
C ALA A 141 6.53 -3.50 -12.44
N THR A 142 7.81 -3.86 -12.66
CA THR A 142 8.72 -3.07 -13.51
C THR A 142 8.28 -3.00 -14.97
N ASP A 143 7.54 -4.00 -15.47
CA ASP A 143 6.97 -4.00 -16.82
C ASP A 143 5.96 -2.86 -17.04
N TYR A 144 5.39 -2.34 -15.95
CA TYR A 144 4.42 -1.25 -15.94
C TYR A 144 5.00 0.07 -15.43
N TRP A 145 6.30 0.10 -15.11
CA TRP A 145 6.94 1.33 -14.67
C TRP A 145 7.04 2.30 -15.84
N VAL A 146 6.56 3.53 -15.60
CA VAL A 146 6.57 4.62 -16.56
C VAL A 146 7.51 5.71 -16.11
N THR A 147 8.29 6.22 -17.07
CA THR A 147 9.08 7.43 -16.94
C THR A 147 8.42 8.56 -17.71
N ILE A 148 8.60 9.79 -17.22
CA ILE A 148 8.15 11.00 -17.90
C ILE A 148 9.39 11.86 -18.14
N SER A 149 9.58 12.32 -19.36
CA SER A 149 10.67 13.24 -19.70
C SER A 149 10.18 14.22 -20.76
N GLN A 150 10.35 15.52 -20.51
CA GLN A 150 9.88 16.58 -21.41
C GLN A 150 8.41 16.43 -21.80
N GLY A 151 7.58 15.98 -20.86
CA GLY A 151 6.14 15.76 -21.05
C GLY A 151 5.76 14.46 -21.76
N GLU A 152 6.73 13.66 -22.23
CA GLU A 152 6.48 12.38 -22.88
C GLU A 152 6.49 11.22 -21.89
N TRP A 153 5.45 10.39 -21.93
CA TRP A 153 5.28 9.18 -21.12
C TRP A 153 5.87 7.97 -21.85
N LYS A 154 6.76 7.22 -21.19
CA LYS A 154 7.51 6.12 -21.79
C LYS A 154 7.63 4.90 -20.87
N THR A 155 7.53 3.72 -21.48
CA THR A 155 7.97 2.45 -20.87
C THR A 155 9.29 2.05 -21.54
N GLY A 156 10.38 2.06 -20.76
CA GLY A 156 11.72 2.04 -21.33
C GLY A 156 11.93 3.18 -22.33
N ASN A 157 12.28 2.86 -23.57
CA ASN A 157 12.51 3.84 -24.64
C ASN A 157 11.31 4.05 -25.57
N LYS A 158 10.15 3.43 -25.29
CA LYS A 158 8.97 3.48 -26.17
C LYS A 158 7.92 4.43 -25.63
N LEU A 159 7.34 5.25 -26.50
CA LEU A 159 6.18 6.08 -26.17
C LEU A 159 5.01 5.19 -25.75
N LEU A 160 4.42 5.53 -24.61
CA LEU A 160 3.31 4.77 -24.05
C LEU A 160 2.02 5.05 -24.81
N ASN A 161 1.23 4.01 -25.05
CA ASN A 161 -0.11 4.12 -25.60
C ASN A 161 -1.06 3.16 -24.87
N THR A 162 -2.11 3.70 -24.26
CA THR A 162 -3.05 2.93 -23.43
C THR A 162 -4.32 2.53 -24.17
N THR A 163 -4.57 3.05 -25.38
CA THR A 163 -5.85 2.89 -26.11
C THR A 163 -6.24 1.44 -26.37
N HIS A 164 -5.26 0.53 -26.39
CA HIS A 164 -5.45 -0.90 -26.65
C HIS A 164 -5.50 -1.77 -25.38
N LEU A 165 -5.29 -1.18 -24.20
CA LEU A 165 -5.22 -1.94 -22.95
C LEU A 165 -6.63 -2.27 -22.42
N PRO A 166 -6.79 -3.45 -21.78
CA PRO A 166 -7.98 -3.72 -20.97
C PRO A 166 -8.26 -2.58 -20.00
N SER A 167 -9.51 -2.14 -19.97
CA SER A 167 -9.93 -0.92 -19.28
C SER A 167 -11.15 -1.18 -18.41
N LYS A 168 -11.41 -0.27 -17.47
CA LYS A 168 -12.66 -0.26 -16.70
C LYS A 168 -13.84 -0.03 -17.65
N ALA A 169 -14.97 -0.71 -17.41
CA ALA A 169 -16.17 -0.57 -18.25
C ALA A 169 -16.61 0.90 -18.36
N GLY A 170 -16.82 1.38 -19.58
CA GLY A 170 -17.16 2.78 -19.88
C GLY A 170 -15.98 3.77 -19.80
N MET A 171 -14.75 3.26 -19.74
CA MET A 171 -13.51 4.04 -19.75
C MET A 171 -12.52 3.47 -20.77
N GLU A 172 -13.02 3.13 -21.95
CA GLU A 172 -12.23 2.51 -23.02
C GLU A 172 -10.94 3.31 -23.28
N GLY A 173 -9.83 2.59 -23.41
CA GLY A 173 -8.49 3.16 -23.60
C GLY A 173 -7.83 3.73 -22.34
N HIS A 174 -8.53 3.77 -21.20
CA HIS A 174 -7.95 4.23 -19.95
C HIS A 174 -7.31 3.07 -19.17
N ALA A 175 -6.04 3.26 -18.81
CA ALA A 175 -5.31 2.35 -17.96
C ALA A 175 -5.37 2.78 -16.49
N ALA A 176 -5.16 1.84 -15.57
CA ALA A 176 -4.94 2.18 -14.17
C ALA A 176 -3.59 2.88 -14.03
N ILE A 177 -3.58 4.00 -13.32
CA ILE A 177 -2.34 4.70 -12.92
C ILE A 177 -2.24 4.71 -11.41
N VAL A 178 -1.04 4.45 -10.91
CA VAL A 178 -0.72 4.44 -9.48
C VAL A 178 0.62 5.12 -9.26
N ILE A 179 0.67 6.07 -8.33
CA ILE A 179 1.91 6.75 -7.93
C ILE A 179 2.29 6.26 -6.53
N HIS A 180 3.37 5.50 -6.44
CA HIS A 180 3.88 4.95 -5.19
C HIS A 180 4.45 6.05 -4.27
N ARG A 181 4.74 5.70 -3.02
CA ARG A 181 5.29 6.62 -2.00
C ARG A 181 6.67 7.19 -2.35
N ASP A 182 7.48 6.41 -3.06
CA ASP A 182 8.77 6.82 -3.60
C ASP A 182 8.62 7.71 -4.86
N GLY A 183 7.38 7.82 -5.35
CA GLY A 183 7.03 8.59 -6.53
C GLY A 183 7.02 7.81 -7.84
N ASN A 184 7.45 6.54 -7.85
CA ASN A 184 7.41 5.75 -9.06
C ASN A 184 5.98 5.64 -9.59
N ILE A 185 5.83 5.80 -10.91
CA ILE A 185 4.54 5.83 -11.59
C ILE A 185 4.38 4.52 -12.33
N PHE A 186 3.28 3.83 -12.07
CA PHE A 186 2.93 2.59 -12.73
C PHE A 186 1.65 2.79 -13.53
N VAL A 187 1.67 2.40 -14.80
CA VAL A 187 0.50 2.43 -15.67
C VAL A 187 0.29 1.03 -16.23
N HIS A 188 -0.85 0.42 -15.89
CA HIS A 188 -1.14 -0.97 -16.23
C HIS A 188 -2.61 -1.17 -16.64
N PRO A 189 -2.94 -2.27 -17.33
CA PRO A 189 -4.33 -2.61 -17.65
C PRO A 189 -5.21 -2.67 -16.41
N TYR A 190 -6.49 -2.37 -16.58
CA TYR A 190 -7.49 -2.55 -15.54
C TYR A 190 -8.48 -3.66 -15.92
N GLU A 191 -8.62 -4.66 -15.05
CA GLU A 191 -9.63 -5.71 -15.14
C GLU A 191 -10.23 -5.92 -13.75
N LYS A 192 -11.52 -5.60 -13.60
CA LYS A 192 -12.21 -5.71 -12.31
C LYS A 192 -12.13 -7.16 -11.81
N GLY A 193 -11.73 -7.34 -10.55
CA GLY A 193 -11.60 -8.66 -9.94
C GLY A 193 -10.30 -9.41 -10.30
N LYS A 194 -9.40 -8.82 -11.10
CA LYS A 194 -8.09 -9.42 -11.42
C LYS A 194 -6.94 -8.43 -11.38
N TRP A 195 -7.03 -7.32 -12.11
CA TRP A 195 -5.98 -6.31 -12.24
C TRP A 195 -6.52 -4.94 -11.83
N GLN A 196 -6.08 -4.45 -10.68
CA GLN A 196 -6.65 -3.25 -10.04
C GLN A 196 -5.54 -2.34 -9.52
N HIS A 197 -5.87 -1.13 -9.05
CA HIS A 197 -4.86 -0.19 -8.53
C HIS A 197 -3.98 -0.77 -7.42
N THR A 198 -4.51 -1.71 -6.63
CA THR A 198 -3.77 -2.36 -5.55
C THR A 198 -2.74 -3.37 -6.08
N SER A 199 -2.86 -3.85 -7.32
CA SER A 199 -1.99 -4.89 -7.91
C SER A 199 -0.51 -4.55 -7.89
N THR A 200 -0.13 -3.27 -8.02
CA THR A 200 1.29 -2.85 -7.98
C THR A 200 1.78 -2.48 -6.57
N THR A 201 0.89 -2.39 -5.59
CA THR A 201 1.18 -1.80 -4.27
C THR A 201 0.90 -2.73 -3.11
N GLU A 202 0.25 -3.88 -3.35
CA GLU A 202 -0.20 -4.79 -2.30
C GLU A 202 -1.08 -4.06 -1.27
N GLY A 203 -1.86 -3.08 -1.72
CA GLY A 203 -2.72 -2.25 -0.88
C GLY A 203 -2.01 -1.15 -0.07
N LYS A 204 -0.67 -1.06 -0.13
CA LYS A 204 0.11 -0.02 0.57
C LYS A 204 -0.32 1.37 0.09
N PRO A 205 -0.30 2.40 0.97
CA PRO A 205 -0.74 3.74 0.61
C PRO A 205 0.04 4.35 -0.55
N VAL A 206 -0.63 5.21 -1.31
CA VAL A 206 -0.15 5.81 -2.56
C VAL A 206 -0.21 7.33 -2.50
N LEU A 207 0.58 8.00 -3.32
CA LEU A 207 0.48 9.46 -3.51
C LEU A 207 -0.71 9.83 -4.38
N SER A 208 -1.08 8.98 -5.33
CA SER A 208 -2.28 9.13 -6.15
C SER A 208 -2.60 7.82 -6.87
N ALA A 209 -3.87 7.63 -7.21
CA ALA A 209 -4.32 6.52 -8.06
C ALA A 209 -5.55 6.95 -8.86
N GLY A 210 -5.71 6.40 -10.06
CA GLY A 210 -6.81 6.79 -10.94
C GLY A 210 -6.79 6.04 -12.26
N MET A 211 -7.45 6.60 -13.26
CA MET A 211 -7.45 6.09 -14.63
C MET A 211 -6.87 7.16 -15.56
N ILE A 212 -6.00 6.77 -16.49
CA ILE A 212 -5.33 7.70 -17.42
C ILE A 212 -5.44 7.21 -18.86
N LEU A 213 -5.71 8.13 -19.77
CA LEU A 213 -5.58 7.90 -21.22
C LEU A 213 -4.29 8.54 -21.70
N ILE A 214 -3.43 7.75 -22.35
CA ILE A 214 -2.19 8.21 -22.95
C ILE A 214 -2.15 7.75 -24.40
N GLU A 215 -1.90 8.69 -25.31
CA GLU A 215 -1.78 8.43 -26.74
C GLU A 215 -0.43 8.92 -27.23
N GLN A 216 0.38 8.02 -27.79
CA GLN A 216 1.71 8.34 -28.33
C GLN A 216 2.57 9.16 -27.35
N GLY A 217 2.59 8.71 -26.08
CA GLY A 217 3.33 9.33 -24.99
C GLY A 217 2.73 10.63 -24.45
N LYS A 218 1.55 11.05 -24.89
CA LYS A 218 0.88 12.27 -24.39
C LYS A 218 -0.34 11.89 -23.56
N ALA A 219 -0.36 12.31 -22.30
CA ALA A 219 -1.55 12.19 -21.46
C ALA A 219 -2.69 13.06 -22.02
N LYS A 220 -3.87 12.47 -22.17
CA LYS A 220 -5.06 13.11 -22.75
C LYS A 220 -6.13 13.41 -21.71
N SER A 221 -6.39 12.45 -20.84
CA SER A 221 -7.33 12.60 -19.74
C SER A 221 -6.85 11.87 -18.50
N PHE A 222 -7.30 12.35 -17.35
CA PHE A 222 -7.08 11.72 -16.06
C PHE A 222 -8.37 11.74 -15.24
N TYR A 223 -8.74 10.58 -14.73
CA TYR A 223 -9.86 10.41 -13.81
C TYR A 223 -9.30 10.04 -12.44
N LEU A 224 -9.59 10.85 -11.43
CA LEU A 224 -9.28 10.58 -10.02
C LEU A 224 -10.25 9.52 -9.47
N ASP A 225 -10.25 8.35 -10.11
CA ASP A 225 -11.19 7.27 -9.90
C ASP A 225 -10.45 5.99 -9.53
N SER A 226 -10.31 5.78 -8.23
CA SER A 226 -9.88 4.49 -7.67
C SER A 226 -10.83 4.10 -6.54
N GLY A 227 -11.50 2.95 -6.72
CA GLY A 227 -12.41 2.43 -5.70
C GLY A 227 -11.68 2.03 -4.40
N HIS A 228 -10.42 1.61 -4.51
CA HIS A 228 -9.59 1.20 -3.39
C HIS A 228 -9.03 2.40 -2.63
N TYR A 229 -8.37 3.32 -3.32
CA TYR A 229 -7.68 4.44 -2.68
C TYR A 229 -8.56 5.68 -2.45
N MET A 230 -9.68 5.80 -3.18
CA MET A 230 -10.63 6.92 -3.11
C MET A 230 -9.95 8.30 -2.97
N PRO A 231 -9.02 8.65 -3.88
CA PRO A 231 -8.19 9.83 -3.71
C PRO A 231 -9.02 11.12 -3.70
N GLN A 232 -8.49 12.12 -3.02
CA GLN A 232 -9.11 13.42 -2.79
C GLN A 232 -8.19 14.55 -3.31
N ARG A 233 -8.56 15.79 -3.01
CA ARG A 233 -7.83 17.00 -3.46
C ARG A 233 -6.30 16.93 -3.27
N PRO A 234 -5.74 16.51 -2.11
CA PRO A 234 -4.28 16.45 -1.95
C PRO A 234 -3.60 15.50 -2.94
N GLN A 235 -4.24 14.38 -3.28
CA GLN A 235 -3.68 13.42 -4.24
C GLN A 235 -3.74 13.94 -5.68
N LEU A 236 -4.77 14.71 -6.02
CA LEU A 236 -4.82 15.40 -7.30
C LEU A 236 -3.73 16.47 -7.39
N GLU A 237 -3.54 17.24 -6.33
CA GLU A 237 -2.47 18.25 -6.26
C GLU A 237 -1.08 17.62 -6.45
N HIS A 238 -0.77 16.53 -5.75
CA HIS A 238 0.49 15.80 -5.94
C HIS A 238 0.70 15.30 -7.37
N LEU A 239 -0.36 14.76 -7.98
CA LEU A 239 -0.31 14.35 -9.38
C LEU A 239 0.05 15.55 -10.27
N LEU A 240 -0.74 16.62 -10.22
CA LEU A 240 -0.56 17.77 -11.11
C LEU A 240 0.80 18.45 -10.93
N ALA A 241 1.23 18.64 -9.68
CA ALA A 241 2.55 19.18 -9.36
C ALA A 241 3.67 18.33 -9.98
N ARG A 242 3.57 17.00 -9.87
CA ARG A 242 4.55 16.06 -10.42
C ARG A 242 4.55 16.07 -11.94
N LEU A 243 3.37 16.02 -12.57
CA LEU A 243 3.23 16.03 -14.02
C LEU A 243 3.81 17.31 -14.63
N ALA A 244 3.46 18.47 -14.07
CA ALA A 244 3.99 19.76 -14.50
C ALA A 244 5.51 19.84 -14.34
N ALA A 245 6.05 19.36 -13.21
CA ALA A 245 7.50 19.31 -12.98
C ALA A 245 8.26 18.44 -14.00
N GLN A 246 7.60 17.45 -14.60
CA GLN A 246 8.16 16.58 -15.64
C GLN A 246 7.87 17.05 -17.07
N GLY A 247 7.33 18.27 -17.23
CA GLY A 247 7.07 18.90 -18.52
C GLY A 247 5.76 18.51 -19.20
N VAL A 248 4.86 17.80 -18.52
CA VAL A 248 3.53 17.49 -19.05
C VAL A 248 2.71 18.77 -19.12
N ASN A 249 2.10 19.06 -20.27
CA ASN A 249 1.17 20.18 -20.41
C ASN A 249 -0.17 19.86 -19.72
N ILE A 250 -0.27 20.19 -18.43
CA ILE A 250 -1.48 19.93 -17.65
C ILE A 250 -2.67 20.84 -18.02
N ASN A 251 -2.47 21.89 -18.82
CA ASN A 251 -3.57 22.73 -19.32
C ASN A 251 -4.43 22.02 -20.36
N GLU A 252 -3.86 21.06 -21.09
CA GLU A 252 -4.53 20.27 -22.12
C GLU A 252 -5.07 18.94 -21.58
N LEU A 253 -4.82 18.64 -20.31
CA LEU A 253 -5.26 17.40 -19.68
C LEU A 253 -6.73 17.52 -19.26
N ASP A 254 -7.59 16.64 -19.77
CA ASP A 254 -8.98 16.56 -19.34
C ASP A 254 -9.09 15.85 -17.99
N ILE A 255 -9.42 16.59 -16.92
CA ILE A 255 -9.35 16.10 -15.53
C ILE A 255 -10.76 15.92 -14.96
N HIS A 256 -11.05 14.70 -14.52
CA HIS A 256 -12.31 14.32 -13.91
C HIS A 256 -12.08 13.86 -12.46
N ALA A 257 -12.68 14.54 -11.49
CA ALA A 257 -12.62 14.14 -10.09
C ALA A 257 -13.98 14.31 -9.41
N LYS A 258 -14.71 13.21 -9.22
CA LYS A 258 -16.11 13.20 -8.76
C LYS A 258 -16.37 14.00 -7.47
N HIS A 259 -15.38 14.06 -6.59
CA HIS A 259 -15.50 14.66 -5.25
C HIS A 259 -14.76 16.00 -5.11
N ILE A 260 -14.28 16.59 -6.21
CA ILE A 260 -13.57 17.87 -6.21
C ILE A 260 -14.33 18.84 -7.11
N ALA A 261 -14.61 20.04 -6.62
CA ALA A 261 -15.31 21.04 -7.41
C ALA A 261 -14.48 21.45 -8.63
N GLN A 262 -15.14 21.67 -9.77
CA GLN A 262 -14.44 22.04 -11.02
C GLN A 262 -13.58 23.32 -10.87
N ASN A 263 -14.01 24.26 -10.04
CA ASN A 263 -13.25 25.49 -9.77
C ASN A 263 -11.95 25.20 -9.01
N ASP A 264 -11.93 24.22 -8.11
CA ASP A 264 -10.74 23.80 -7.39
C ASP A 264 -9.76 23.08 -8.32
N ILE A 265 -10.27 22.23 -9.22
CA ILE A 265 -9.46 21.57 -10.26
C ILE A 265 -8.79 22.66 -11.12
N LYS A 266 -9.57 23.63 -11.62
CA LYS A 266 -9.04 24.76 -12.42
C LYS A 266 -8.03 25.60 -11.64
N ALA A 267 -8.24 25.81 -10.33
CA ALA A 267 -7.30 26.53 -9.48
C ALA A 267 -5.97 25.78 -9.34
N LEU A 268 -6.02 24.45 -9.11
CA LEU A 268 -4.82 23.61 -9.06
C LEU A 268 -4.08 23.60 -10.39
N VAL A 269 -4.79 23.44 -11.52
CA VAL A 269 -4.15 23.51 -12.84
C VAL A 269 -3.44 24.84 -13.01
N ARG A 270 -4.10 25.99 -12.77
CA ARG A 270 -3.45 27.31 -12.86
C ARG A 270 -2.26 27.49 -11.93
N GLN A 271 -2.28 26.89 -10.74
CA GLN A 271 -1.19 26.98 -9.77
C GLN A 271 0.08 26.27 -10.26
N TYR A 272 -0.06 25.14 -10.97
CA TYR A 272 1.06 24.31 -11.42
C TYR A 272 1.40 24.47 -12.91
N SER A 273 0.51 25.05 -13.69
CA SER A 273 0.78 25.48 -15.06
C SER A 273 1.81 26.60 -15.03
N ARG A 274 2.98 26.35 -15.60
CA ARG A 274 4.00 27.38 -15.88
C ARG A 274 3.73 28.04 -17.21
#